data_AF-A0A8S2U935-F1
#
_entry.id   AF-A0A8S2U935-F1
#
_cell.length_a   1.000
_cell.length_b   1.000
_cell.length_c   1.000
_cell.angle_alpha   90.00
_cell.angle_beta   90.00
_cell.angle_gamma   90.00
#
_symmetry.space_group_name_H-M   'P 1'
#
loop_
_entity.id
_entity.type
_entity.pdbx_description
1 polymer ?
#
loop_
_entity_poly.entity_id
_entity_poly.type
_entity_poly.pdbx_seq_one_letter_code
_entity_poly.pdbx_strand_id
1 'polypeptide(L)'
;MQVDLKGEYAYIFLRDVIFTYEINANKLKYAVTADVIPPYWFNPHALDIGETNNETKFALIPGYAREEREVGKSLPVICLVRLDPPSNMTLISNMTLISNITLENTTVEDNIAFFSNYDDVISVIIHDRTKKVLVSMPYFRKVHLLSFNSTDIVLIRSFTMTAGSIAWLDDSGILAAFLIVDDPTPPWARSKIIVINTSANNDEVMYFYPNNQQILLPIWGVPSFVRISTTSSHQLLFLDNYGWIGIVPKSPPGHFARMNQLFYDKTYFEKCPPGTYKSSNEASPCQVCPTGTKSSMHSESIEMFLFSTKDEIFSEE
;
A
#
# COMPACT_ATOMS: atom_id res chain seq x y z
N MET A 1 9.70 -13.86 1.29
CA MET A 1 9.10 -14.90 2.15
C MET A 1 7.78 -14.36 2.68
N GLN A 2 6.73 -15.18 2.70
CA GLN A 2 5.45 -14.83 3.30
C GLN A 2 4.90 -16.03 4.07
N VAL A 3 4.31 -15.76 5.24
CA VAL A 3 3.63 -16.77 6.07
C VAL A 3 2.15 -16.73 5.73
N ASP A 4 1.51 -17.89 5.66
CA ASP A 4 0.05 -17.92 5.46
C ASP A 4 -0.72 -17.40 6.69
N LEU A 5 -1.99 -17.08 6.48
CA LEU A 5 -2.85 -16.46 7.50
C LEU A 5 -2.98 -17.29 8.78
N LYS A 6 -2.85 -18.62 8.67
CA LYS A 6 -2.95 -19.57 9.80
C LYS A 6 -1.60 -19.82 10.48
N GLY A 7 -0.48 -19.30 9.95
CA GLY A 7 0.85 -19.52 10.52
C GLY A 7 1.34 -20.96 10.40
N GLU A 8 0.81 -21.75 9.46
CA GLU A 8 1.13 -23.16 9.28
C GLU A 8 2.31 -23.36 8.34
N TYR A 9 2.39 -22.50 7.31
CA TYR A 9 3.39 -22.60 6.25
C TYR A 9 4.01 -21.23 5.95
N ALA A 10 5.31 -21.23 5.70
CA ALA A 10 6.02 -20.12 5.11
C ALA A 10 6.46 -20.45 3.68
N TYR A 11 6.25 -19.54 2.75
CA TYR A 11 6.53 -19.70 1.34
C TYR A 11 7.59 -18.71 0.88
N ILE A 12 8.52 -19.17 0.04
CA ILE A 12 9.53 -18.34 -0.59
C ILE A 12 9.55 -18.69 -2.07
N PHE A 13 9.22 -17.73 -2.91
CA PHE A 13 9.32 -17.87 -4.36
C PHE A 13 10.61 -17.19 -4.80
N LEU A 14 11.53 -17.97 -5.34
CA LEU A 14 12.73 -17.48 -6.02
C LEU A 14 12.60 -17.80 -7.51
N ARG A 15 13.52 -17.26 -8.30
CA ARG A 15 13.56 -17.46 -9.75
C ARG A 15 13.48 -18.93 -10.16
N ASP A 16 14.34 -19.78 -9.58
CA ASP A 16 14.49 -21.17 -10.02
C ASP A 16 13.84 -22.19 -9.07
N VAL A 17 13.59 -21.79 -7.82
CA VAL A 17 13.09 -22.67 -6.76
C VAL A 17 12.03 -22.00 -5.91
N ILE A 18 11.02 -22.78 -5.52
CA ILE A 18 10.02 -22.41 -4.54
C ILE A 18 10.29 -23.22 -3.28
N PHE A 19 10.45 -22.57 -2.14
CA PHE A 19 10.52 -23.22 -0.84
C PHE A 19 9.19 -23.14 -0.11
N THR A 20 8.83 -24.22 0.55
CA THR A 20 7.72 -24.29 1.50
C THR A 20 8.24 -24.86 2.80
N TYR A 21 8.17 -24.07 3.86
CA TYR A 21 8.53 -24.47 5.20
C TYR A 21 7.27 -24.71 6.02
N GLU A 22 7.06 -25.96 6.41
CA GLU A 22 5.97 -26.39 7.28
C GLU A 22 6.40 -26.16 8.74
N ILE A 23 5.82 -25.14 9.38
CA ILE A 23 6.32 -24.57 10.63
C ILE A 23 6.24 -25.58 11.77
N ASN A 24 5.07 -26.20 11.94
CA ASN A 24 4.82 -27.15 13.03
C ASN A 24 5.60 -28.46 12.87
N ALA A 25 5.79 -28.92 11.64
CA ALA A 25 6.55 -30.12 11.34
C ALA A 25 8.07 -29.89 11.25
N ASN A 26 8.52 -28.63 11.30
CA ASN A 26 9.90 -28.21 11.04
C ASN A 26 10.47 -28.86 9.76
N LYS A 27 9.69 -28.83 8.68
CA LYS A 27 10.01 -29.54 7.44
C LYS A 27 10.09 -28.58 6.27
N LEU A 28 11.24 -28.56 5.60
CA LEU A 28 11.44 -27.84 4.35
C LEU A 28 11.11 -28.74 3.17
N LYS A 29 10.32 -28.22 2.24
CA LYS A 29 10.01 -28.79 0.93
C LYS A 29 10.42 -27.78 -0.14
N TYR A 30 10.71 -28.27 -1.33
CA TYR A 30 10.99 -27.41 -2.48
C TYR A 30 10.34 -27.94 -3.75
N ALA A 31 10.06 -27.03 -4.67
CA ALA A 31 9.61 -27.31 -6.03
C ALA A 31 10.42 -26.45 -7.01
N VAL A 32 10.56 -26.89 -8.26
CA VAL A 32 11.18 -26.07 -9.31
C VAL A 32 10.15 -25.02 -9.73
N THR A 33 10.55 -23.74 -9.79
CA THR A 33 9.61 -22.66 -10.12
C THR A 33 8.96 -22.86 -11.49
N ALA A 34 9.73 -23.35 -12.47
CA ALA A 34 9.23 -23.61 -13.83
C ALA A 34 8.13 -24.70 -13.90
N ASP A 35 8.07 -25.61 -12.92
CA ASP A 35 7.01 -26.63 -12.85
C ASP A 35 5.67 -26.03 -12.39
N VAL A 36 5.71 -24.90 -11.68
CA VAL A 36 4.53 -24.21 -11.15
C VAL A 36 4.15 -23.03 -12.03
N ILE A 37 5.11 -22.19 -12.42
CA ILE A 37 4.93 -20.95 -13.17
C ILE A 37 5.73 -21.04 -14.49
N PRO A 38 5.12 -21.57 -15.57
CA PRO A 38 5.72 -21.50 -16.89
C PRO A 38 5.54 -20.08 -17.47
N PRO A 39 6.56 -19.45 -18.11
CA PRO A 39 7.87 -19.95 -18.54
C PRO A 39 9.05 -19.63 -17.58
N TYR A 40 10.18 -20.33 -17.77
CA TYR A 40 11.41 -20.35 -16.95
C TYR A 40 12.18 -19.01 -16.79
N TRP A 41 11.63 -17.90 -17.25
CA TRP A 41 12.21 -16.56 -17.08
C TRP A 41 11.31 -15.60 -16.30
N PHE A 42 10.51 -16.12 -15.40
CA PHE A 42 9.83 -15.31 -14.41
C PHE A 42 10.75 -15.06 -13.21
N ASN A 43 11.02 -13.79 -12.91
CA ASN A 43 11.72 -13.39 -11.70
C ASN A 43 10.69 -12.83 -10.70
N PRO A 44 10.37 -13.54 -9.61
CA PRO A 44 9.47 -13.03 -8.58
C PRO A 44 10.14 -11.94 -7.75
N HIS A 45 9.45 -10.82 -7.51
CA HIS A 45 9.98 -9.72 -6.68
C HIS A 45 9.19 -9.51 -5.39
N ALA A 46 7.91 -9.87 -5.38
CA ALA A 46 7.09 -9.78 -4.17
C ALA A 46 6.13 -10.97 -4.10
N LEU A 47 5.55 -11.16 -2.93
CA LEU A 47 4.65 -12.26 -2.62
C LEU A 47 3.68 -11.80 -1.54
N ASP A 48 2.40 -12.06 -1.77
CA ASP A 48 1.42 -12.09 -0.69
C ASP A 48 0.52 -13.31 -0.82
N ILE A 49 -0.03 -13.76 0.30
CA ILE A 49 -0.83 -14.98 0.41
C ILE A 49 -2.20 -14.61 0.92
N GLY A 50 -3.22 -14.99 0.15
CA GLY A 50 -4.61 -14.86 0.54
C GLY A 50 -5.29 -16.22 0.60
N GLU A 51 -6.53 -16.23 1.09
CA GLU A 51 -7.36 -17.43 1.19
C GLU A 51 -8.74 -17.10 0.61
N THR A 52 -9.40 -18.02 -0.10
CA THR A 52 -10.81 -17.83 -0.52
C THR A 52 -11.77 -18.21 0.61
N ASN A 53 -13.06 -17.91 0.43
CA ASN A 53 -14.09 -18.28 1.41
C ASN A 53 -14.18 -19.80 1.63
N ASN A 54 -13.65 -20.61 0.72
CA ASN A 54 -13.60 -22.07 0.81
C ASN A 54 -12.26 -22.58 1.36
N GLU A 55 -11.50 -21.74 2.06
CA GLU A 55 -10.19 -22.06 2.66
C GLU A 55 -9.09 -22.47 1.66
N THR A 56 -9.30 -22.21 0.37
CA THR A 56 -8.27 -22.44 -0.64
C THR A 56 -7.26 -21.32 -0.58
N LYS A 57 -5.99 -21.64 -0.35
CA LYS A 57 -4.90 -20.67 -0.24
C LYS A 57 -4.38 -20.31 -1.64
N PHE A 58 -4.06 -19.04 -1.86
CA PHE A 58 -3.50 -18.54 -3.12
C PHE A 58 -2.31 -17.63 -2.83
N ALA A 59 -1.30 -17.71 -3.69
CA ALA A 59 -0.20 -16.76 -3.74
C ALA A 59 -0.41 -15.82 -4.93
N LEU A 60 -0.26 -14.52 -4.69
CA LEU A 60 -0.09 -13.52 -5.73
C LEU A 60 1.36 -13.10 -5.78
N ILE A 61 1.96 -13.29 -6.96
CA ILE A 61 3.39 -13.18 -7.17
C ILE A 61 3.60 -12.23 -8.35
N PRO A 62 3.78 -10.93 -8.10
CA PRO A 62 4.25 -10.02 -9.13
C PRO A 62 5.76 -10.17 -9.35
N GLY A 63 6.16 -9.93 -10.58
CA GLY A 63 7.54 -9.99 -10.99
C GLY A 63 7.72 -9.58 -12.44
N TYR A 64 8.82 -10.01 -13.01
CA TYR A 64 9.19 -9.71 -14.39
C TYR A 64 9.40 -10.99 -15.17
N ALA A 65 8.70 -11.12 -16.30
CA ALA A 65 8.95 -12.17 -17.27
C ALA A 65 9.84 -11.65 -18.40
N ARG A 66 10.88 -12.41 -18.77
CA ARG A 66 11.68 -12.10 -19.97
C ARG A 66 10.98 -12.62 -21.21
N GLU A 67 10.96 -11.80 -22.27
CA GLU A 67 10.53 -12.27 -23.58
C GLU A 67 11.69 -12.96 -24.30
N GLU A 68 11.47 -14.20 -24.77
CA GLU A 68 12.46 -15.01 -25.51
C GLU A 68 13.08 -14.28 -26.69
N ARG A 69 12.27 -13.48 -27.39
CA ARG A 69 12.58 -12.93 -28.70
C ARG A 69 13.27 -11.57 -28.63
N GLU A 70 13.22 -10.90 -27.48
CA GLU A 70 13.78 -9.56 -27.31
C GLU A 70 14.77 -9.52 -26.14
N VAL A 71 16.05 -9.74 -26.46
CA VAL A 71 17.14 -9.68 -25.48
C VAL A 71 17.14 -8.32 -24.79
N GLY A 72 16.96 -8.33 -23.46
CA GLY A 72 17.03 -7.12 -22.62
C GLY A 72 15.68 -6.54 -22.23
N LYS A 73 14.56 -7.10 -22.68
CA LYS A 73 13.21 -6.65 -22.29
C LYS A 73 12.57 -7.56 -21.26
N SER A 74 12.04 -6.94 -20.21
CA SER A 74 11.27 -7.59 -19.15
C SER A 74 9.88 -6.97 -19.06
N LEU A 75 8.85 -7.83 -19.07
CA LEU A 75 7.45 -7.45 -18.96
C LEU A 75 6.97 -7.66 -17.52
N PRO A 76 6.23 -6.70 -16.93
CA PRO A 76 5.59 -6.91 -15.63
C PRO A 76 4.50 -7.97 -15.72
N VAL A 77 4.64 -9.02 -14.93
CA VAL A 77 3.68 -10.13 -14.88
C VAL A 77 3.25 -10.37 -13.45
N ILE A 78 1.97 -10.65 -13.26
CA ILE A 78 1.39 -11.07 -11.98
C ILE A 78 0.88 -12.48 -12.14
N CYS A 79 1.35 -13.39 -11.31
CA CYS A 79 0.91 -14.78 -11.27
C CYS A 79 0.00 -15.03 -10.07
N LEU A 80 -1.14 -15.67 -10.31
CA LEU A 80 -1.98 -16.27 -9.28
C LEU A 80 -1.70 -17.76 -9.24
N VAL A 81 -1.17 -18.23 -8.11
CA VAL A 81 -0.83 -19.64 -7.88
C VAL A 81 -1.73 -20.17 -6.79
N ARG A 82 -2.43 -21.29 -7.04
CA ARG A 82 -3.12 -22.02 -5.97
C ARG A 82 -2.08 -22.75 -5.13
N LEU A 83 -2.17 -22.55 -3.83
CA LEU A 83 -1.36 -23.25 -2.84
C LEU A 83 -2.19 -24.41 -2.29
N ASP A 84 -1.98 -25.62 -2.81
CA ASP A 84 -2.48 -26.84 -2.17
C ASP A 84 -1.34 -27.41 -1.31
N PRO A 85 -1.40 -27.29 0.03
CA PRO A 85 -0.35 -27.82 0.85
C PRO A 85 -0.26 -29.35 0.64
N PRO A 86 0.92 -29.93 0.42
CA PRO A 86 2.22 -29.28 0.28
C PRO A 86 2.91 -29.48 -1.09
N SER A 87 2.24 -30.09 -2.07
CA SER A 87 2.91 -30.63 -3.26
C SER A 87 2.30 -30.19 -4.60
N ASN A 88 1.07 -29.67 -4.59
CA ASN A 88 0.31 -29.44 -5.83
C ASN A 88 0.08 -27.95 -6.05
N MET A 89 1.17 -27.17 -6.02
CA MET A 89 1.08 -25.78 -6.46
C MET A 89 0.80 -25.75 -7.96
N THR A 90 -0.17 -24.93 -8.36
CA THR A 90 -0.54 -24.80 -9.78
C THR A 90 -0.75 -23.34 -10.11
N LEU A 91 -0.15 -22.86 -11.19
CA LEU A 91 -0.52 -21.58 -11.80
C LEU A 91 -1.99 -21.66 -12.25
N ILE A 92 -2.78 -20.70 -11.77
CA ILE A 92 -4.20 -20.58 -12.09
C ILE A 92 -4.39 -19.57 -13.21
N SER A 93 -3.79 -18.39 -13.06
CA SER A 93 -3.86 -17.31 -14.05
C SER A 93 -2.60 -16.48 -13.98
N ASN A 94 -2.23 -15.87 -15.11
CA ASN A 94 -1.21 -14.84 -15.16
C ASN A 94 -1.74 -13.63 -15.95
N MET A 95 -1.23 -12.45 -15.60
CA MET A 95 -1.59 -11.20 -16.26
C MET A 95 -0.32 -10.42 -16.55
N THR A 96 -0.14 -10.04 -17.82
CA THR A 96 0.89 -9.08 -18.22
C THR A 96 0.31 -7.67 -18.12
N LEU A 97 0.96 -6.80 -17.34
CA LEU A 97 0.52 -5.42 -17.17
C LEU A 97 1.07 -4.54 -18.29
N ILE A 98 0.50 -4.69 -19.48
CA ILE A 98 0.82 -3.82 -20.63
C ILE A 98 -0.09 -2.60 -20.53
N SER A 99 0.46 -1.39 -20.46
CA SER A 99 -0.38 -0.21 -20.69
C SER A 99 -0.74 -0.15 -22.18
N ASN A 100 -2.03 0.00 -22.49
CA ASN A 100 -2.54 0.28 -23.85
C ASN A 100 -1.99 1.62 -24.38
N ILE A 101 -0.71 1.64 -24.70
CA ILE A 101 -0.09 2.67 -25.52
C ILE A 101 -0.11 2.08 -26.91
N THR A 102 -1.00 2.59 -27.75
CA THR A 102 -1.01 2.33 -29.18
C THR A 102 0.41 2.55 -29.72
N LEU A 103 0.99 1.48 -30.26
CA LEU A 103 2.38 1.35 -30.71
C LEU A 103 2.79 2.30 -31.85
N GLU A 104 1.99 3.31 -32.18
CA GLU A 104 2.19 4.09 -33.40
C GLU A 104 2.97 5.39 -33.21
N ASN A 105 3.21 5.92 -32.00
CA ASN A 105 3.96 7.19 -31.88
C ASN A 105 4.65 7.49 -30.53
N THR A 106 4.88 6.50 -29.67
CA THR A 106 5.67 6.68 -28.44
C THR A 106 6.86 5.74 -28.48
N THR A 107 8.06 6.30 -28.27
CA THR A 107 9.29 5.54 -28.11
C THR A 107 9.06 4.47 -27.05
N VAL A 108 9.33 3.22 -27.42
CA VAL A 108 9.05 1.95 -26.71
C VAL A 108 9.73 1.84 -25.32
N GLU A 109 10.31 2.91 -24.79
CA GLU A 109 11.11 2.93 -23.56
C GLU A 109 10.27 3.00 -22.26
N ASP A 110 9.01 3.45 -22.29
CA ASP A 110 8.25 3.72 -21.05
C ASP A 110 7.63 2.49 -20.37
N ASN A 111 7.62 1.32 -21.03
CA ASN A 111 6.97 0.10 -20.50
C ASN A 111 7.86 -1.15 -20.48
N ILE A 112 9.14 -0.97 -20.74
CA ILE A 112 10.12 -2.05 -20.75
C ILE A 112 11.14 -1.74 -19.65
N ALA A 113 11.24 -2.66 -18.69
CA ALA A 113 12.34 -2.64 -17.75
C ALA A 113 13.59 -3.19 -18.43
N PHE A 114 14.65 -2.39 -18.46
CA PHE A 114 15.97 -2.86 -18.89
C PHE A 114 16.68 -3.56 -17.73
N PHE A 115 17.34 -4.67 -18.02
CA PHE A 115 17.96 -5.62 -17.09
C PHE A 115 18.95 -5.02 -16.05
N SER A 116 19.34 -3.76 -16.14
CA SER A 116 20.27 -3.14 -15.18
C SER A 116 19.60 -2.63 -13.90
N ASN A 117 18.25 -2.59 -13.83
CA ASN A 117 17.52 -1.89 -12.76
C ASN A 117 16.69 -2.82 -11.84
N TYR A 118 17.13 -4.07 -11.66
CA TYR A 118 16.40 -5.10 -10.87
C TYR A 118 16.22 -4.80 -9.37
N ASP A 119 16.71 -3.68 -8.86
CA ASP A 119 16.59 -3.33 -7.44
C ASP A 119 15.29 -2.57 -7.10
N ASP A 120 14.41 -2.32 -8.07
CA ASP A 120 13.15 -1.65 -7.80
C ASP A 120 12.20 -2.56 -7.00
N VAL A 121 11.87 -2.10 -5.79
CA VAL A 121 11.05 -2.84 -4.82
C VAL A 121 9.60 -2.86 -5.28
N ILE A 122 9.19 -3.96 -5.91
CA ILE A 122 7.77 -4.29 -6.09
C ILE A 122 7.19 -4.59 -4.70
N SER A 123 5.96 -4.13 -4.46
CA SER A 123 5.20 -4.46 -3.26
C SER A 123 3.83 -5.00 -3.70
N VAL A 124 3.33 -6.02 -3.01
CA VAL A 124 1.98 -6.56 -3.21
C VAL A 124 1.30 -6.70 -1.86
N ILE A 125 0.00 -6.43 -1.82
CA ILE A 125 -0.82 -6.71 -0.65
C ILE A 125 -2.25 -7.07 -1.05
N ILE A 126 -2.72 -8.18 -0.50
CA ILE A 126 -4.08 -8.72 -0.67
C ILE A 126 -4.96 -8.16 0.44
N HIS A 127 -6.15 -7.72 0.07
CA HIS A 127 -7.23 -7.47 1.02
C HIS A 127 -8.14 -8.69 1.09
N ASP A 128 -7.89 -9.57 2.07
CA ASP A 128 -8.51 -10.89 2.14
C ASP A 128 -10.04 -10.85 2.10
N ARG A 129 -10.69 -9.88 2.72
CA ARG A 129 -12.16 -9.86 2.78
C ARG A 129 -12.80 -9.55 1.43
N THR A 130 -12.19 -8.68 0.62
CA THR A 130 -12.78 -8.21 -0.65
C THR A 130 -12.11 -8.83 -1.87
N LYS A 131 -11.04 -9.60 -1.69
CA LYS A 131 -10.19 -10.15 -2.77
C LYS A 131 -9.66 -9.10 -3.73
N LYS A 132 -9.56 -7.85 -3.25
CA LYS A 132 -8.84 -6.78 -3.94
C LYS A 132 -7.36 -6.92 -3.65
N VAL A 133 -6.54 -6.50 -4.60
CA VAL A 133 -5.08 -6.58 -4.52
C VAL A 133 -4.53 -5.25 -4.97
N LEU A 134 -3.55 -4.76 -4.23
CA LEU A 134 -2.70 -3.68 -4.70
C LEU A 134 -1.35 -4.26 -5.07
N VAL A 135 -0.84 -3.86 -6.24
CA VAL A 135 0.51 -4.19 -6.70
C VAL A 135 1.20 -2.90 -7.10
N SER A 136 2.27 -2.55 -6.40
CA SER A 136 3.09 -1.41 -6.76
C SER A 136 4.24 -1.81 -7.66
N MET A 137 4.44 -1.03 -8.72
CA MET A 137 5.56 -1.15 -9.64
C MET A 137 6.22 0.23 -9.80
N PRO A 138 7.16 0.59 -8.91
CA PRO A 138 7.78 1.92 -8.89
C PRO A 138 8.41 2.32 -10.23
N TYR A 139 9.08 1.39 -10.91
CA TYR A 139 9.70 1.62 -12.21
C TYR A 139 8.72 2.23 -13.23
N PHE A 140 7.50 1.68 -13.30
CA PHE A 140 6.44 2.17 -14.18
C PHE A 140 5.63 3.33 -13.60
N ARG A 141 5.98 3.80 -12.40
CA ARG A 141 5.27 4.84 -11.64
C ARG A 141 3.78 4.51 -11.52
N LYS A 142 3.46 3.24 -11.25
CA LYS A 142 2.08 2.76 -11.16
C LYS A 142 1.86 1.91 -9.92
N VAL A 143 0.66 2.06 -9.36
CA VAL A 143 0.05 1.10 -8.45
C VAL A 143 -1.19 0.54 -9.11
N HIS A 144 -1.29 -0.78 -9.23
CA HIS A 144 -2.43 -1.46 -9.85
C HIS A 144 -3.39 -1.97 -8.78
N LEU A 145 -4.66 -1.63 -8.93
CA LEU A 145 -5.77 -2.24 -8.20
C LEU A 145 -6.34 -3.37 -9.04
N LEU A 146 -6.28 -4.57 -8.49
CA LEU A 146 -6.77 -5.79 -9.11
C LEU A 146 -7.85 -6.42 -8.24
N SER A 147 -8.63 -7.32 -8.82
CA SER A 147 -9.34 -8.35 -8.08
C SER A 147 -8.88 -9.72 -8.53
N PHE A 148 -9.04 -10.71 -7.67
CA PHE A 148 -8.87 -12.10 -8.07
C PHE A 148 -10.02 -12.96 -7.57
N ASN A 149 -10.22 -14.09 -8.23
CA ASN A 149 -11.11 -15.16 -7.79
C ASN A 149 -10.36 -16.50 -7.88
N SER A 150 -11.07 -17.62 -7.79
CA SER A 150 -10.45 -18.95 -7.82
C SER A 150 -9.87 -19.36 -9.18
N THR A 151 -10.13 -18.59 -10.24
CA THR A 151 -9.77 -18.93 -11.62
C THR A 151 -8.99 -17.84 -12.35
N ASP A 152 -9.08 -16.57 -11.92
CA ASP A 152 -8.53 -15.46 -12.68
C ASP A 152 -8.14 -14.24 -11.83
N ILE A 153 -7.31 -13.38 -12.42
CA ILE A 153 -6.97 -12.03 -11.93
C ILE A 153 -7.52 -11.01 -12.94
N VAL A 154 -8.15 -9.95 -12.45
CA VAL A 154 -8.70 -8.88 -13.29
C VAL A 154 -8.14 -7.53 -12.84
N LEU A 155 -7.67 -6.72 -13.80
CA LEU A 155 -7.28 -5.34 -13.56
C LEU A 155 -8.52 -4.48 -13.42
N ILE A 156 -8.70 -3.85 -12.26
CA ILE A 156 -9.78 -2.90 -12.01
C ILE A 156 -9.33 -1.50 -12.45
N ARG A 157 -8.14 -1.08 -12.01
CA ARG A 157 -7.63 0.28 -12.22
C ARG A 157 -6.14 0.38 -11.98
N SER A 158 -5.50 1.42 -12.51
CA SER A 158 -4.14 1.83 -12.15
C SER A 158 -4.11 3.27 -11.62
N PHE A 159 -3.29 3.53 -10.62
CA PHE A 159 -2.97 4.86 -10.09
C PHE A 159 -1.60 5.29 -10.62
N THR A 160 -1.45 6.55 -11.04
CA THR A 160 -0.17 7.06 -11.55
C THR A 160 0.70 7.57 -10.41
N MET A 161 1.38 6.66 -9.71
CA MET A 161 2.18 6.95 -8.51
C MET A 161 3.40 6.04 -8.37
N THR A 162 4.53 6.61 -7.95
CA THR A 162 5.77 5.88 -7.67
C THR A 162 5.83 5.43 -6.21
N ALA A 163 5.14 4.33 -5.86
CA ALA A 163 5.05 3.86 -4.48
C ALA A 163 6.03 2.71 -4.17
N GLY A 164 7.00 2.89 -3.29
CA GLY A 164 7.93 1.80 -2.90
C GLY A 164 7.29 0.72 -2.01
N SER A 165 6.21 1.06 -1.30
CA SER A 165 5.50 0.14 -0.41
C SER A 165 4.02 0.53 -0.34
N ILE A 166 3.15 -0.46 -0.10
CA ILE A 166 1.69 -0.29 -0.11
C ILE A 166 1.07 -1.07 1.05
N ALA A 167 -0.05 -0.57 1.59
CA ALA A 167 -0.82 -1.24 2.63
C ALA A 167 -2.33 -0.91 2.57
N TRP A 168 -3.17 -1.81 3.08
CA TRP A 168 -4.61 -1.57 3.30
C TRP A 168 -4.85 -1.01 4.71
N LEU A 169 -5.72 -0.01 4.82
CA LEU A 169 -5.98 0.73 6.07
C LEU A 169 -7.40 0.52 6.64
N ASP A 170 -8.19 -0.34 6.03
CA ASP A 170 -9.57 -0.60 6.44
C ASP A 170 -10.02 -2.01 6.11
N ASP A 171 -11.06 -2.49 6.80
CA ASP A 171 -11.70 -3.79 6.55
C ASP A 171 -12.58 -3.82 5.31
N SER A 172 -12.91 -2.66 4.72
CA SER A 172 -13.76 -2.56 3.54
C SER A 172 -12.96 -2.54 2.22
N GLY A 173 -11.63 -2.50 2.29
CA GLY A 173 -10.78 -2.39 1.10
C GLY A 173 -11.11 -1.14 0.28
N ILE A 174 -11.36 -0.04 0.98
CA ILE A 174 -11.62 1.29 0.43
C ILE A 174 -10.38 2.17 0.60
N LEU A 175 -9.68 2.09 1.73
CA LEU A 175 -8.55 2.95 2.06
C LEU A 175 -7.23 2.22 1.87
N ALA A 176 -6.36 2.81 1.06
CA ALA A 176 -5.02 2.29 0.82
C ALA A 176 -3.96 3.36 1.11
N ALA A 177 -2.83 2.93 1.65
CA ALA A 177 -1.65 3.75 1.90
C ALA A 177 -0.55 3.41 0.89
N PHE A 178 0.01 4.43 0.25
CA PHE A 178 1.11 4.32 -0.70
C PHE A 178 2.32 5.11 -0.18
N LEU A 179 3.44 4.44 0.06
CA LEU A 179 4.69 5.07 0.45
C LEU A 179 5.42 5.59 -0.79
N ILE A 180 5.51 6.90 -0.95
CA ILE A 180 6.28 7.59 -1.97
C ILE A 180 7.67 7.93 -1.39
N VAL A 181 8.71 7.42 -2.03
CA VAL A 181 10.12 7.68 -1.69
C VAL A 181 10.64 8.82 -2.57
N ASP A 182 11.57 9.61 -2.04
CA ASP A 182 12.21 10.76 -2.70
C ASP A 182 11.23 11.83 -3.19
N ASP A 183 10.31 12.24 -2.32
CA ASP A 183 9.43 13.37 -2.58
C ASP A 183 10.16 14.69 -2.27
N PRO A 184 10.42 15.55 -3.28
CA PRO A 184 11.16 16.81 -3.08
C PRO A 184 10.36 17.89 -2.36
N THR A 185 9.09 17.65 -2.00
CA THR A 185 8.14 18.74 -1.70
C THR A 185 7.95 19.17 -0.23
N PRO A 186 8.28 18.39 0.82
CA PRO A 186 8.32 18.93 2.18
C PRO A 186 9.73 18.94 2.81
N PRO A 187 10.18 20.06 3.44
CA PRO A 187 11.51 20.14 4.06
C PRO A 187 11.71 19.24 5.29
N TRP A 188 10.63 18.65 5.83
CA TRP A 188 10.62 17.87 7.07
C TRP A 188 10.57 16.34 6.88
N ALA A 189 10.43 15.84 5.64
CA ALA A 189 10.57 14.41 5.34
C ALA A 189 10.99 14.20 3.88
N ARG A 190 11.84 13.20 3.61
CA ARG A 190 12.26 12.82 2.24
C ARG A 190 11.28 11.89 1.54
N SER A 191 10.27 11.43 2.26
CA SER A 191 9.27 10.48 1.79
C SER A 191 7.93 10.81 2.44
N LYS A 192 6.83 10.43 1.79
CA LYS A 192 5.49 10.53 2.38
C LYS A 192 4.64 9.30 2.10
N ILE A 193 3.72 9.02 2.99
CA ILE A 193 2.67 8.03 2.83
C ILE A 193 1.43 8.79 2.36
N ILE A 194 0.92 8.47 1.18
CA ILE A 194 -0.33 9.03 0.67
C ILE A 194 -1.44 8.03 0.94
N VAL A 195 -2.56 8.50 1.50
CA VAL A 195 -3.75 7.68 1.69
C VAL A 195 -4.80 8.04 0.66
N ILE A 196 -5.34 7.03 0.00
CA ILE A 196 -6.23 7.16 -1.16
C ILE A 196 -7.50 6.36 -0.94
N ASN A 197 -8.61 6.90 -1.44
CA ASN A 197 -9.86 6.18 -1.57
C ASN A 197 -9.89 5.40 -2.89
N THR A 198 -9.76 4.08 -2.80
CA THR A 198 -9.76 3.15 -3.95
C THR A 198 -11.13 2.97 -4.61
N SER A 199 -12.21 3.42 -3.98
CA SER A 199 -13.58 3.36 -4.52
C SER A 199 -13.97 4.60 -5.34
N ALA A 200 -13.32 5.74 -5.10
CA ALA A 200 -13.57 6.97 -5.83
C ALA A 200 -12.98 6.86 -7.23
N ASN A 201 -13.70 7.23 -8.29
CA ASN A 201 -13.19 7.12 -9.67
C ASN A 201 -12.04 8.09 -10.01
N ASN A 202 -11.84 9.11 -9.18
CA ASN A 202 -10.72 10.05 -9.30
C ASN A 202 -9.59 9.58 -8.37
N ASP A 203 -8.32 9.85 -8.68
CA ASP A 203 -7.18 9.51 -7.82
C ASP A 203 -7.19 10.39 -6.55
N GLU A 204 -8.28 10.33 -5.78
CA GLU A 204 -8.57 11.23 -4.67
C GLU A 204 -7.68 10.90 -3.48
N VAL A 205 -6.69 11.77 -3.28
CA VAL A 205 -5.84 11.75 -2.10
C VAL A 205 -6.65 12.25 -0.90
N MET A 206 -6.86 11.37 0.07
CA MET A 206 -7.58 11.67 1.30
C MET A 206 -6.73 12.49 2.26
N TYR A 207 -5.48 12.07 2.45
CA TYR A 207 -4.48 12.75 3.30
C TYR A 207 -3.09 12.15 3.06
N PHE A 208 -2.08 12.73 3.70
CA PHE A 208 -0.71 12.22 3.69
C PHE A 208 -0.09 12.18 5.09
N TYR A 209 0.97 11.38 5.25
CA TYR A 209 1.84 11.31 6.42
C TYR A 209 3.32 11.43 6.01
N PRO A 210 4.17 12.10 6.80
CA PRO A 210 3.77 12.98 7.91
C PRO A 210 2.92 14.15 7.39
N ASN A 211 2.37 14.97 8.28
CA ASN A 211 1.56 16.12 7.91
C ASN A 211 1.81 17.25 8.89
N ASN A 212 1.09 18.37 8.75
CA ASN A 212 1.24 19.53 9.63
C ASN A 212 0.97 19.23 11.13
N GLN A 213 0.32 18.09 11.46
CA GLN A 213 0.07 17.65 12.83
C GLN A 213 1.05 16.57 13.30
N GLN A 214 1.73 15.88 12.37
CA GLN A 214 2.80 14.92 12.65
C GLN A 214 4.16 15.48 12.21
N ILE A 215 4.73 16.38 13.01
CA ILE A 215 6.08 16.87 12.75
C ILE A 215 7.08 15.82 13.23
N LEU A 216 7.81 15.21 12.29
CA LEU A 216 8.95 14.36 12.59
C LEU A 216 10.18 15.26 12.82
N LEU A 217 10.73 15.25 14.04
CA LEU A 217 11.94 16.01 14.31
C LEU A 217 13.16 15.29 13.75
N PRO A 218 14.04 15.98 13.00
CA PRO A 218 15.29 15.41 12.55
C PRO A 218 16.24 15.34 13.74
N ILE A 219 16.32 14.21 14.44
CA ILE A 219 17.31 14.05 15.52
C ILE A 219 18.73 13.97 14.89
N TRP A 220 18.85 13.44 13.66
CA TRP A 220 20.14 13.28 12.94
C TRP A 220 20.10 13.55 11.42
N GLY A 221 18.98 14.05 10.91
CA GLY A 221 18.76 14.32 9.48
C GLY A 221 17.28 14.22 9.11
N VAL A 222 16.91 14.65 7.89
CA VAL A 222 15.53 14.58 7.41
C VAL A 222 15.11 13.10 7.30
N PRO A 223 14.12 12.62 8.08
CA PRO A 223 13.73 11.22 8.08
C PRO A 223 13.13 10.80 6.73
N SER A 224 13.36 9.55 6.37
CA SER A 224 12.73 8.86 5.24
C SER A 224 12.14 7.55 5.71
N PHE A 225 10.94 7.25 5.28
CA PHE A 225 10.28 5.98 5.47
C PHE A 225 10.79 4.99 4.42
N VAL A 226 11.00 3.76 4.88
CA VAL A 226 11.51 2.65 4.07
C VAL A 226 10.37 1.67 3.77
N ARG A 227 9.45 1.48 4.71
CA ARG A 227 8.35 0.52 4.58
C ARG A 227 7.11 0.97 5.32
N ILE A 228 5.95 0.59 4.82
CA ILE A 228 4.68 0.69 5.53
C ILE A 228 4.04 -0.68 5.71
N SER A 229 3.21 -0.79 6.73
CA SER A 229 2.36 -1.93 7.00
C SER A 229 1.17 -1.50 7.86
N THR A 230 0.28 -2.42 8.18
CA THR A 230 -0.84 -2.18 9.07
C THR A 230 -0.99 -3.27 10.11
N THR A 231 -1.50 -2.90 11.28
CA THR A 231 -1.87 -3.90 12.30
C THR A 231 -3.21 -4.55 11.95
N SER A 232 -3.55 -5.64 12.64
CA SER A 232 -4.90 -6.25 12.55
C SER A 232 -6.05 -5.30 12.92
N SER A 233 -5.75 -4.21 13.65
CA SER A 233 -6.72 -3.17 13.97
C SER A 233 -6.70 -2.00 12.98
N HIS A 234 -5.99 -2.15 11.86
CA HIS A 234 -5.74 -1.15 10.82
C HIS A 234 -5.11 0.15 11.31
N GLN A 235 -4.13 0.02 12.20
CA GLN A 235 -3.25 1.13 12.56
C GLN A 235 -2.14 1.22 11.53
N LEU A 236 -1.74 2.43 11.15
CA LEU A 236 -0.62 2.62 10.23
C LEU A 236 0.70 2.39 10.96
N LEU A 237 1.50 1.48 10.43
CA LEU A 237 2.88 1.23 10.86
C LEU A 237 3.83 1.70 9.77
N PHE A 238 4.93 2.33 10.16
CA PHE A 238 6.00 2.63 9.22
C PHE A 238 7.37 2.42 9.85
N LEU A 239 8.32 1.97 9.04
CA LEU A 239 9.73 1.84 9.38
C LEU A 239 10.49 2.98 8.72
N ASP A 240 11.32 3.70 9.48
CA ASP A 240 12.18 4.74 8.93
C ASP A 240 13.59 4.23 8.57
N ASN A 241 14.37 5.09 7.93
CA ASN A 241 15.73 4.83 7.46
C ASN A 241 16.77 4.74 8.59
N TYR A 242 16.39 5.03 9.83
CA TYR A 242 17.21 4.84 11.02
C TYR A 242 16.82 3.57 11.80
N GLY A 243 15.81 2.83 11.33
CA GLY A 243 15.32 1.59 11.95
C GLY A 243 14.25 1.80 13.02
N TRP A 244 13.73 3.02 13.18
CA TRP A 244 12.63 3.29 14.10
C TRP A 244 11.29 2.88 13.51
N ILE A 245 10.43 2.33 14.36
CA ILE A 245 9.07 1.97 14.01
C ILE A 245 8.14 3.03 14.58
N GLY A 246 7.40 3.70 13.70
CA GLY A 246 6.31 4.61 14.07
C GLY A 246 4.96 3.92 13.99
N ILE A 247 4.10 4.22 14.96
CA ILE A 247 2.73 3.70 15.04
C ILE A 247 1.76 4.87 15.10
N VAL A 248 0.85 4.93 14.11
CA VAL A 248 -0.27 5.87 14.10
C VAL A 248 -1.56 5.08 14.34
N PRO A 249 -2.06 5.03 15.57
CA PRO A 249 -3.30 4.37 15.90
C PRO A 249 -4.51 5.10 15.32
N LYS A 250 -5.61 4.38 15.19
CA LYS A 250 -6.93 4.99 14.98
C LYS A 250 -7.25 5.92 16.16
N SER A 251 -7.81 7.08 15.87
CA SER A 251 -8.27 8.01 16.90
C SER A 251 -9.75 8.33 16.69
N PRO A 252 -10.50 8.58 17.79
CA PRO A 252 -11.92 8.87 17.71
C PRO A 252 -12.19 10.19 16.96
N PRO A 253 -13.43 10.42 16.51
CA PRO A 253 -13.84 11.71 15.97
C PRO A 253 -13.45 12.88 16.89
N GLY A 254 -13.14 14.02 16.28
CA GLY A 254 -12.64 15.21 16.98
C GLY A 254 -11.22 15.12 17.53
N HIS A 255 -10.51 13.98 17.40
CA HIS A 255 -9.13 13.79 17.87
C HIS A 255 -8.23 13.23 16.77
N PHE A 256 -6.96 13.62 16.73
CA PHE A 256 -5.93 12.97 15.93
C PHE A 256 -4.93 12.24 16.82
N ALA A 257 -4.31 11.18 16.30
CA ALA A 257 -3.23 10.50 17.01
C ALA A 257 -1.92 11.27 16.77
N ARG A 258 -1.29 11.77 17.82
CA ARG A 258 0.02 12.45 17.76
C ARG A 258 1.12 11.53 18.28
N MET A 259 2.16 11.36 17.47
CA MET A 259 3.36 10.65 17.89
C MET A 259 4.22 11.52 18.80
N ASN A 260 4.74 10.92 19.88
CA ASN A 260 5.75 11.53 20.71
C ASN A 260 7.04 11.68 19.91
N GLN A 261 7.49 12.92 19.78
CA GLN A 261 8.60 13.29 18.91
C GLN A 261 9.95 12.75 19.38
N LEU A 262 10.07 12.36 20.66
CA LEU A 262 11.30 11.79 21.23
C LEU A 262 11.31 10.26 21.17
N PHE A 263 10.14 9.64 21.08
CA PHE A 263 9.99 8.18 21.08
C PHE A 263 8.81 7.80 20.18
N TYR A 264 9.12 7.28 18.99
CA TYR A 264 8.15 6.88 17.96
C TYR A 264 7.17 5.75 18.41
N ASP A 265 7.34 5.23 19.62
CA ASP A 265 6.54 4.17 20.23
C ASP A 265 5.35 4.68 21.06
N LYS A 266 5.32 5.97 21.41
CA LYS A 266 4.25 6.57 22.24
C LYS A 266 3.36 7.47 21.41
N THR A 267 2.13 7.04 21.21
CA THR A 267 1.09 7.84 20.56
C THR A 267 0.03 8.26 21.58
N TYR A 268 -0.40 9.51 21.51
CA TYR A 268 -1.49 10.05 22.33
C TYR A 268 -2.56 10.66 21.44
N PHE A 269 -3.80 10.69 21.93
CA PHE A 269 -4.89 11.36 21.23
C PHE A 269 -4.92 12.82 21.65
N GLU A 270 -4.77 13.71 20.68
CA GLU A 270 -4.88 15.14 20.85
C GLU A 270 -6.12 15.64 20.11
N LYS A 271 -6.79 16.64 20.69
CA LYS A 271 -7.99 17.24 20.10
C LYS A 271 -7.65 17.95 18.81
N CYS A 272 -8.55 17.92 17.84
CA CYS A 272 -8.39 18.66 16.60
C CYS A 272 -8.23 20.17 16.89
N PRO A 273 -7.20 20.82 16.32
CA PRO A 273 -7.02 22.26 16.46
C PRO A 273 -8.26 23.05 16.00
N PRO A 274 -8.53 24.23 16.58
CA PRO A 274 -9.61 25.09 16.12
C PRO A 274 -9.56 25.35 14.61
N GLY A 275 -10.72 25.34 13.94
CA GLY A 275 -10.79 25.44 12.49
C GLY A 275 -10.49 24.15 11.73
N THR A 276 -10.25 23.03 12.45
CA THR A 276 -10.18 21.69 11.87
C THR A 276 -11.22 20.75 12.49
N TYR A 277 -11.51 19.64 11.81
CA TYR A 277 -12.44 18.62 12.27
C TYR A 277 -11.95 17.23 11.87
N LYS A 278 -12.51 16.21 12.49
CA LYS A 278 -12.36 14.82 12.07
C LYS A 278 -13.63 14.06 12.41
N SER A 279 -14.23 13.43 11.42
CA SER A 279 -15.50 12.70 11.56
C SER A 279 -15.35 11.17 11.54
N SER A 280 -14.18 10.63 11.19
CA SER A 280 -13.95 9.19 11.10
C SER A 280 -13.13 8.65 12.28
N ASN A 281 -13.27 7.36 12.55
CA ASN A 281 -12.50 6.63 13.57
C ASN A 281 -11.32 5.88 12.94
N GLU A 282 -10.45 6.63 12.26
CA GLU A 282 -9.34 6.10 11.45
C GLU A 282 -8.01 6.70 11.89
N ALA A 283 -6.90 6.24 11.32
CA ALA A 283 -5.58 6.86 11.49
C ALA A 283 -5.43 8.10 10.58
N SER A 284 -6.43 8.97 10.47
CA SER A 284 -6.41 10.20 9.66
C SER A 284 -6.05 11.45 10.49
N PRO A 285 -5.41 12.46 9.89
CA PRO A 285 -5.27 13.78 10.51
C PRO A 285 -6.63 14.50 10.59
N CYS A 286 -6.68 15.62 11.31
CA CYS A 286 -7.81 16.52 11.21
C CYS A 286 -7.77 17.27 9.87
N GLN A 287 -8.93 17.47 9.27
CA GLN A 287 -9.12 18.21 8.03
C GLN A 287 -9.53 19.66 8.33
N VAL A 288 -9.17 20.58 7.45
CA VAL A 288 -9.61 21.97 7.55
C VAL A 288 -11.12 22.04 7.35
N CYS A 289 -11.81 22.81 8.20
CA CYS A 289 -13.24 23.00 8.06
C CYS A 289 -13.57 23.62 6.70
N PRO A 290 -14.64 23.18 6.01
CA PRO A 290 -15.09 23.82 4.77
C PRO A 290 -15.29 25.33 4.92
N THR A 291 -15.11 26.07 3.82
CA THR A 291 -15.30 27.52 3.83
C THR A 291 -16.69 27.88 4.36
N GLY A 292 -16.75 28.84 5.29
CA GLY A 292 -18.01 29.30 5.89
C GLY A 292 -18.45 28.52 7.14
N THR A 293 -17.74 27.45 7.48
CA THR A 293 -18.00 26.70 8.71
C THR A 293 -16.91 26.95 9.76
N LYS A 294 -17.32 26.96 11.03
CA LYS A 294 -16.40 26.93 12.17
C LYS A 294 -16.73 25.70 12.99
N SER A 295 -15.72 24.88 13.26
CA SER A 295 -15.76 23.96 14.39
C SER A 295 -15.73 24.83 15.65
N SER A 296 -16.89 25.03 16.29
CA SER A 296 -16.91 25.44 17.69
C SER A 296 -16.11 24.39 18.44
N MET A 297 -15.22 24.81 19.35
CA MET A 297 -14.18 23.92 19.87
C MET A 297 -14.72 22.51 20.16
N HIS A 298 -14.02 21.47 19.67
CA HIS A 298 -14.33 20.05 19.92
C HIS A 298 -15.49 19.46 19.11
N SER A 299 -15.48 19.59 17.79
CA SER A 299 -16.52 18.94 16.97
C SER A 299 -16.19 17.48 16.60
N GLU A 300 -17.10 16.58 16.99
CA GLU A 300 -17.14 15.15 16.66
C GLU A 300 -17.75 14.85 15.27
N SER A 301 -18.30 15.84 14.55
CA SER A 301 -18.97 15.60 13.26
C SER A 301 -19.04 16.82 12.33
N ILE A 302 -19.26 16.57 11.04
CA ILE A 302 -19.56 17.60 10.03
C ILE A 302 -20.89 18.34 10.35
N GLU A 303 -21.76 17.77 11.19
CA GLU A 303 -23.07 18.36 11.50
C GLU A 303 -23.01 19.50 12.52
N MET A 304 -21.90 19.66 13.24
CA MET A 304 -21.70 20.75 14.23
C MET A 304 -21.04 22.01 13.64
N PHE A 305 -21.19 22.23 12.34
CA PHE A 305 -20.74 23.45 11.70
C PHE A 305 -21.74 24.58 11.90
N LEU A 306 -21.37 25.57 12.72
CA LEU A 306 -22.08 26.85 12.74
C LEU A 306 -21.68 27.64 11.49
N PHE A 307 -22.67 28.04 10.69
CA PHE A 307 -22.47 29.02 9.62
C PHE A 307 -22.04 30.33 10.26
N SER A 308 -20.84 30.80 9.94
CA SER A 308 -20.40 32.13 10.32
C SER A 308 -21.03 33.13 9.36
N THR A 309 -22.26 33.58 9.63
CA THR A 309 -22.78 34.79 9.00
C THR A 309 -21.90 35.95 9.46
N LYS A 310 -21.12 36.50 8.53
CA LYS A 310 -20.49 37.82 8.72
C LYS A 310 -21.61 38.86 8.73
N ASP A 311 -22.14 39.13 9.91
CA ASP A 311 -22.85 40.37 10.25
C ASP A 311 -22.54 40.70 11.73
N GLU A 312 -21.25 40.79 12.05
CA GLU A 312 -20.78 41.57 13.20
C GLU A 312 -19.92 42.71 12.64
N ILE A 313 -20.61 43.73 12.13
CA ILE A 313 -20.04 45.07 12.05
C ILE A 313 -20.09 45.65 13.46
N PHE A 314 -18.93 45.70 14.11
CA PHE A 314 -18.68 46.62 15.22
C PHE A 314 -18.88 48.06 14.72
N SER A 315 -19.70 48.85 15.41
CA SER A 315 -19.19 49.89 16.33
C SER A 315 -20.33 50.74 16.91
N GLU A 316 -20.23 50.96 18.22
CA GLU A 316 -20.94 51.96 19.01
C GLU A 316 -20.84 53.38 18.43
N GLU A 317 -21.98 54.05 18.27
CA GLU A 317 -22.38 55.31 18.95
C GLU A 317 -23.89 55.54 18.75
#